data_AF-A0A6V7K8U9-F1
#
_entry.id   AF-A0A6V7K8U9-F1
#
_cell.length_a   1.000
_cell.length_b   1.000
_cell.length_c   1.000
_cell.angle_alpha   90.00
_cell.angle_beta   90.00
_cell.angle_gamma   90.00
#
_symmetry.space_group_name_H-M   'P 1'
#
loop_
_entity.id
_entity.type
_entity.pdbx_description
1 polymer ?
#
loop_
_entity_poly.entity_id
_entity_poly.type
_entity_poly.pdbx_seq_one_letter_code
_entity_poly.pdbx_strand_id
1 'polypeptide(L)'
;GNPEAAALHAEVDEVVEGTKDALRELESTLETISTSQGVVTGLIETINRAMIRLDDSRISTESADSYVDYQTRMVEAAKEIARLAQEMSTKSSNDVARLGPLAVDIAHKYTQLARDCSGASAAASSPEVSSRLRNGVQDLGRACGDIVRSAGACQLSPGDAYAQREVSESGKVVTERVSEVLSALQAGSRGTQACINAASTVSGIIGDLDTTIMFATAGTLHAENEGDTFADHRENILKTAKALVEDTKTLVAGAASSQEQLAVAAQNAVSTIVQLAEVVKYGAASLGTQNAEAQVMLINAVKDVASALGDLIHATKAASGKPINDPSMAHLKDSAK
;
A
#
# COMPACT_ATOMS: atom_id res chain seq x y z
N GLY A 1 -46.30 -11.09 1.86
CA GLY A 1 -45.67 -10.64 0.59
C GLY A 1 -46.69 -10.15 -0.41
N ASN A 2 -47.63 -9.28 0.01
CA ASN A 2 -48.40 -8.49 -0.94
C ASN A 2 -47.52 -7.29 -1.32
N PRO A 3 -47.06 -7.16 -2.57
CA PRO A 3 -46.15 -6.09 -2.97
C PRO A 3 -46.75 -4.68 -2.88
N GLU A 4 -48.08 -4.55 -2.80
CA GLU A 4 -48.77 -3.26 -2.69
C GLU A 4 -48.85 -2.73 -1.25
N ALA A 5 -48.52 -3.54 -0.24
CA ALA A 5 -48.58 -3.16 1.17
C ALA A 5 -47.29 -2.47 1.64
N ALA A 6 -46.83 -1.45 0.90
CA ALA A 6 -45.54 -0.80 1.10
C ALA A 6 -45.34 -0.21 2.52
N ALA A 7 -46.42 0.19 3.19
CA ALA A 7 -46.38 0.69 4.57
C ALA A 7 -45.91 -0.36 5.58
N LEU A 8 -46.16 -1.66 5.33
CA LEU A 8 -45.75 -2.77 6.21
C LEU A 8 -44.34 -3.28 5.91
N HIS A 9 -43.75 -2.92 4.76
CA HIS A 9 -42.39 -3.34 4.43
C HIS A 9 -41.36 -2.73 5.38
N ALA A 10 -41.51 -1.44 5.72
CA ALA A 10 -40.64 -0.77 6.67
C ALA A 10 -40.69 -1.41 8.08
N GLU A 11 -41.88 -1.79 8.55
CA GLU A 11 -42.03 -2.51 9.84
C GLU A 11 -41.38 -3.89 9.79
N VAL A 12 -41.49 -4.61 8.67
CA VAL A 12 -40.82 -5.90 8.49
C VAL A 12 -39.30 -5.73 8.48
N ASP A 13 -38.78 -4.72 7.78
CA ASP A 13 -37.35 -4.42 7.72
C ASP A 13 -36.81 -4.06 9.12
N GLU A 14 -37.56 -3.28 9.90
CA GLU A 14 -37.21 -2.94 11.29
C GLU A 14 -37.17 -4.19 12.19
N VAL A 15 -38.16 -5.07 12.10
CA VAL A 15 -38.18 -6.34 12.85
C VAL A 15 -37.04 -7.26 12.41
N VAL A 16 -36.69 -7.27 11.12
CA VAL A 16 -35.56 -8.03 10.59
C VAL A 16 -34.25 -7.51 11.15
N GLU A 17 -34.03 -6.19 11.17
CA GLU A 17 -32.82 -5.61 11.78
C GLU A 17 -32.77 -5.85 13.28
N GLY A 18 -33.88 -5.66 14.00
CA GLY A 18 -33.95 -5.98 15.44
C GLY A 18 -33.66 -7.46 15.74
N THR A 19 -34.11 -8.37 14.87
CA THR A 19 -33.80 -9.81 14.99
C THR A 19 -32.32 -10.09 14.70
N LYS A 20 -31.73 -9.43 13.70
CA LYS A 20 -30.29 -9.56 13.40
C LYS A 20 -29.45 -9.09 14.58
N ASP A 21 -29.83 -7.99 15.23
CA ASP A 21 -29.11 -7.46 16.39
C ASP A 21 -29.21 -8.41 17.59
N ALA A 22 -30.39 -8.94 17.88
CA ALA A 22 -30.55 -9.94 18.93
C ALA A 22 -29.74 -11.22 18.66
N LEU A 23 -29.65 -11.66 17.39
CA LEU A 23 -28.82 -12.81 17.00
C LEU A 23 -27.32 -12.52 17.19
N ARG A 24 -26.84 -11.32 16.84
CA ARG A 24 -25.44 -10.90 17.05
C ARG A 24 -25.08 -10.86 18.53
N GLU A 25 -25.98 -10.36 19.38
CA GLU A 25 -25.77 -10.31 20.83
C GLU A 25 -25.70 -11.71 21.44
N LEU A 26 -26.59 -12.62 21.02
CA LEU A 26 -26.57 -14.02 21.45
C LEU A 26 -25.29 -14.73 21.00
N GLU A 27 -24.86 -14.53 19.75
CA GLU A 27 -23.62 -15.10 19.20
C GLU A 27 -22.41 -14.63 20.01
N SER A 28 -22.30 -13.33 20.28
CA SER A 28 -21.22 -12.75 21.10
C SER A 28 -21.20 -13.30 22.54
N THR A 29 -22.39 -13.47 23.13
CA THR A 29 -22.52 -14.03 24.49
C THR A 29 -22.07 -15.49 24.53
N LEU A 30 -22.50 -16.31 23.56
CA LEU A 30 -22.11 -17.72 23.47
C LEU A 30 -20.61 -17.89 23.19
N GLU A 31 -20.04 -17.05 22.34
CA GLU A 31 -18.61 -17.03 22.04
C GLU A 31 -17.79 -16.69 23.30
N THR A 32 -18.22 -15.68 24.07
CA THR A 32 -17.58 -15.29 25.33
C THR A 32 -17.63 -16.42 26.36
N ILE A 33 -18.78 -17.08 26.52
CA ILE A 33 -18.93 -18.21 27.45
C ILE A 33 -18.04 -19.38 27.02
N SER A 34 -18.06 -19.76 25.74
CA SER A 34 -17.29 -20.90 25.23
C SER A 34 -15.79 -20.68 25.39
N THR A 35 -15.30 -19.51 25.03
CA THR A 35 -13.88 -19.15 25.12
C THR A 35 -13.41 -18.96 26.56
N SER A 36 -14.30 -18.54 27.49
CA SER A 36 -13.97 -18.52 28.91
C SER A 36 -13.71 -19.91 29.50
N GLN A 37 -14.22 -20.97 28.85
CA GLN A 37 -14.03 -22.36 29.23
C GLN A 37 -12.96 -23.07 28.38
N GLY A 38 -12.20 -22.35 27.56
CA GLY A 38 -11.19 -22.93 26.66
C GLY A 38 -11.78 -23.69 25.46
N VAL A 39 -13.08 -23.58 25.20
CA VAL A 39 -13.74 -24.20 24.05
C VAL A 39 -13.59 -23.28 22.84
N VAL A 40 -12.61 -23.60 21.98
CA VAL A 40 -12.22 -22.78 20.82
C VAL A 40 -12.65 -23.34 19.46
N THR A 41 -13.41 -24.44 19.43
CA THR A 41 -13.82 -25.11 18.19
C THR A 41 -14.55 -24.18 17.22
N GLY A 42 -15.45 -23.33 17.72
CA GLY A 42 -16.17 -22.36 16.90
C GLY A 42 -15.25 -21.33 16.23
N LEU A 43 -14.22 -20.85 16.95
CA LEU A 43 -13.23 -19.92 16.42
C LEU A 43 -12.41 -20.57 15.30
N ILE A 44 -11.97 -21.82 15.51
CA ILE A 44 -11.22 -22.59 14.51
C ILE A 44 -12.07 -22.82 13.26
N GLU A 45 -13.36 -23.13 13.42
CA GLU A 45 -14.28 -23.23 12.28
C GLU A 45 -14.44 -21.90 11.54
N THR A 46 -14.52 -20.78 12.24
CA THR A 46 -14.61 -19.45 11.62
C THR A 46 -13.36 -19.14 10.80
N ILE A 47 -12.17 -19.41 11.33
CA ILE A 47 -10.89 -19.27 10.61
C ILE A 47 -10.86 -20.20 9.38
N ASN A 48 -11.26 -21.47 9.53
CA ASN A 48 -11.33 -22.42 8.41
C ASN A 48 -12.32 -22.00 7.33
N ARG A 49 -13.50 -21.49 7.71
CA ARG A 49 -14.48 -20.95 6.76
C ARG A 49 -13.92 -19.75 6.01
N ALA A 50 -13.19 -18.86 6.68
CA ALA A 50 -12.52 -17.73 6.04
C ALA A 50 -11.43 -18.19 5.05
N MET A 51 -10.63 -19.20 5.41
CA MET A 51 -9.63 -19.81 4.52
C MET A 51 -10.25 -20.43 3.27
N ILE A 52 -11.34 -21.20 3.41
CA ILE A 52 -12.02 -21.82 2.27
C ILE A 52 -12.59 -20.76 1.33
N ARG A 53 -13.17 -19.68 1.86
CA ARG A 53 -13.68 -18.57 1.05
C ARG A 53 -12.59 -17.84 0.28
N LEU A 54 -11.36 -17.82 0.79
CA LEU A 54 -10.22 -17.19 0.13
C LEU A 54 -9.79 -17.96 -1.14
N ASP A 55 -9.97 -19.28 -1.15
CA ASP A 55 -9.74 -20.14 -2.34
C ASP A 55 -10.86 -20.02 -3.39
N ASP A 56 -12.07 -19.59 -2.98
CA ASP A 56 -13.20 -19.45 -3.89
C ASP A 56 -13.10 -18.13 -4.68
N SER A 57 -12.47 -18.21 -5.86
CA SER A 57 -12.25 -17.09 -6.79
C SER A 57 -13.53 -16.46 -7.38
N ARG A 58 -14.72 -16.89 -6.95
CA ARG A 58 -16.04 -16.49 -7.48
C ARG A 58 -16.69 -15.31 -6.76
N ILE A 59 -16.01 -14.64 -5.84
CA ILE A 59 -16.61 -13.56 -5.07
C ILE A 59 -16.75 -12.29 -5.93
N SER A 60 -18.01 -11.86 -6.07
CA SER A 60 -18.52 -10.66 -6.75
C SER A 60 -17.56 -9.46 -6.70
N THR A 61 -17.30 -8.88 -7.86
CA THR A 61 -16.67 -7.56 -8.08
C THR A 61 -17.60 -6.41 -7.64
N GLU A 62 -18.26 -6.53 -6.49
CA GLU A 62 -19.21 -5.52 -6.00
C GLU A 62 -18.52 -4.39 -5.22
N SER A 63 -17.28 -4.57 -4.77
CA SER A 63 -16.49 -3.50 -4.14
C SER A 63 -15.44 -2.93 -5.09
N ALA A 64 -15.70 -1.71 -5.55
CA ALA A 64 -14.86 -0.89 -6.43
C ALA A 64 -13.66 -0.22 -5.71
N ASP A 65 -13.19 -0.80 -4.60
CA ASP A 65 -12.05 -0.27 -3.85
C ASP A 65 -10.74 -0.49 -4.63
N SER A 66 -9.81 0.44 -4.49
CA SER A 66 -8.49 0.30 -5.11
C SER A 66 -7.62 -0.70 -4.35
N TYR A 67 -6.59 -1.25 -5.01
CA TYR A 67 -5.60 -2.12 -4.35
C TYR A 67 -5.01 -1.48 -3.09
N VAL A 68 -4.78 -0.16 -3.10
CA VAL A 68 -4.19 0.59 -1.97
C VAL A 68 -5.16 0.66 -0.78
N ASP A 69 -6.46 0.74 -1.03
CA ASP A 69 -7.47 0.75 0.03
C ASP A 69 -7.50 -0.59 0.75
N TYR A 70 -7.55 -1.69 -0.02
CA TYR A 70 -7.42 -3.04 0.55
C TYR A 70 -6.09 -3.21 1.27
N GLN A 71 -4.98 -2.80 0.66
CA GLN A 71 -3.64 -2.89 1.25
C GLN A 71 -3.60 -2.21 2.62
N THR A 72 -4.16 -1.00 2.74
CA THR A 72 -4.16 -0.24 4.00
C THR A 72 -4.87 -1.01 5.11
N ARG A 73 -6.09 -1.49 4.84
CA ARG A 73 -6.87 -2.29 5.81
C ARG A 73 -6.20 -3.61 6.16
N MET A 74 -5.61 -4.28 5.17
CA MET A 74 -4.89 -5.54 5.39
C MET A 74 -3.62 -5.34 6.23
N VAL A 75 -2.85 -4.28 5.98
CA VAL A 75 -1.65 -3.96 6.78
C VAL A 75 -2.03 -3.71 8.24
N GLU A 76 -3.12 -2.96 8.47
CA GLU A 76 -3.64 -2.71 9.81
C GLU A 76 -4.07 -4.00 10.51
N ALA A 77 -4.90 -4.82 9.85
CA ALA A 77 -5.37 -6.09 10.38
C ALA A 77 -4.21 -7.07 10.67
N ALA A 78 -3.25 -7.20 9.76
CA ALA A 78 -2.09 -8.08 9.93
C ALA A 78 -1.20 -7.63 11.10
N LYS A 79 -0.93 -6.33 11.23
CA LYS A 79 -0.18 -5.77 12.37
C LYS A 79 -0.90 -6.00 13.69
N GLU A 80 -2.22 -5.85 13.70
CA GLU A 80 -3.03 -6.11 14.89
C GLU A 80 -3.02 -7.59 15.28
N ILE A 81 -3.10 -8.52 14.32
CA ILE A 81 -2.92 -9.96 14.57
C ILE A 81 -1.58 -10.25 15.24
N ALA A 82 -0.48 -9.67 14.73
CA ALA A 82 0.84 -9.84 15.34
C ALA A 82 0.90 -9.27 16.77
N ARG A 83 0.28 -8.10 17.00
CA ARG A 83 0.19 -7.49 18.33
C ARG A 83 -0.58 -8.40 19.31
N LEU A 84 -1.74 -8.93 18.88
CA LEU A 84 -2.56 -9.85 19.67
C LEU A 84 -1.83 -11.16 19.98
N ALA A 85 -1.13 -11.75 19.01
CA ALA A 85 -0.34 -12.96 19.21
C ALA A 85 0.82 -12.77 20.21
N GLN A 86 1.48 -11.62 20.17
CA GLN A 86 2.50 -11.24 21.14
C GLN A 86 1.90 -11.02 22.54
N GLU A 87 0.71 -10.42 22.61
CA GLU A 87 -0.03 -10.26 23.86
C GLU A 87 -0.41 -11.62 24.46
N MET A 88 -0.93 -12.56 23.66
CA MET A 88 -1.24 -13.93 24.09
C MET A 88 -0.01 -14.65 24.65
N SER A 89 1.14 -14.50 23.99
CA SER A 89 2.41 -15.06 24.45
C SER A 89 2.85 -14.52 25.82
N THR A 90 2.49 -13.28 26.13
CA THR A 90 2.82 -12.63 27.41
C THR A 90 1.80 -12.98 28.51
N LYS A 91 0.53 -13.16 28.11
CA LYS A 91 -0.60 -13.44 29.02
C LYS A 91 -0.71 -14.92 29.37
N SER A 92 -0.21 -15.83 28.54
CA SER A 92 -0.26 -17.28 28.82
C SER A 92 0.41 -17.67 30.16
N SER A 93 1.44 -16.94 30.60
CA SER A 93 2.13 -17.20 31.87
C SER A 93 1.57 -16.43 33.07
N ASN A 94 0.88 -15.31 32.84
CA ASN A 94 0.56 -14.34 33.90
C ASN A 94 -0.95 -14.13 34.11
N ASP A 95 -1.77 -14.38 33.10
CA ASP A 95 -3.21 -14.09 33.10
C ASP A 95 -3.94 -14.89 32.01
N VAL A 96 -4.19 -16.16 32.31
CA VAL A 96 -4.74 -17.14 31.36
C VAL A 96 -6.20 -16.82 30.96
N ALA A 97 -6.95 -16.11 31.82
CA ALA A 97 -8.32 -15.71 31.52
C ALA A 97 -8.42 -14.76 30.31
N ARG A 98 -7.35 -14.00 30.04
CA ARG A 98 -7.25 -13.10 28.88
C ARG A 98 -7.06 -13.81 27.54
N LEU A 99 -6.69 -15.09 27.53
CA LEU A 99 -6.41 -15.82 26.29
C LEU A 99 -7.66 -16.02 25.41
N GLY A 100 -8.82 -16.26 26.03
CA GLY A 100 -10.09 -16.44 25.32
C GLY A 100 -10.48 -15.21 24.49
N PRO A 101 -10.61 -14.01 25.11
CA PRO A 101 -10.88 -12.77 24.38
C PRO A 101 -9.84 -12.47 23.28
N LEU A 102 -8.56 -12.70 23.54
CA LEU A 102 -7.51 -12.48 22.52
C LEU A 102 -7.65 -13.45 21.34
N ALA A 103 -8.05 -14.70 21.58
CA ALA A 103 -8.32 -15.68 20.54
C ALA A 103 -9.51 -15.27 19.65
N VAL A 104 -10.57 -14.71 20.24
CA VAL A 104 -11.72 -14.12 19.51
C VAL A 104 -11.24 -12.98 18.61
N ASP A 105 -10.46 -12.05 19.16
CA ASP A 105 -9.94 -10.90 18.41
C ASP A 105 -9.07 -11.34 17.22
N ILE A 106 -8.21 -12.36 17.39
CA ILE A 106 -7.42 -12.93 16.30
C ILE A 106 -8.32 -13.53 15.21
N ALA A 107 -9.34 -14.31 15.58
CA ALA A 107 -10.25 -14.94 14.62
C ALA A 107 -11.04 -13.89 13.80
N HIS A 108 -11.52 -12.82 14.47
CA HIS A 108 -12.19 -11.70 13.80
C HIS A 108 -11.25 -10.92 12.88
N LYS A 109 -10.05 -10.56 13.35
CA LYS A 109 -9.08 -9.84 12.54
C LYS A 109 -8.60 -10.65 11.35
N TYR A 110 -8.42 -11.97 11.52
CA TYR A 110 -8.10 -12.87 10.41
C TYR A 110 -9.23 -12.93 9.38
N THR A 111 -10.49 -13.01 9.83
CA THR A 111 -11.65 -13.05 8.93
C THR A 111 -11.76 -11.76 8.11
N GLN A 112 -11.50 -10.60 8.73
CA GLN A 112 -11.40 -9.32 8.03
C GLN A 112 -10.27 -9.34 6.99
N LEU A 113 -9.08 -9.77 7.40
CA LEU A 113 -7.90 -9.87 6.52
C LEU A 113 -8.15 -10.77 5.31
N ALA A 114 -8.77 -11.94 5.52
CA ALA A 114 -9.10 -12.89 4.46
C ALA A 114 -10.12 -12.30 3.46
N ARG A 115 -11.11 -11.55 3.95
CA ARG A 115 -12.07 -10.84 3.09
C ARG A 115 -11.40 -9.78 2.24
N ASP A 116 -10.58 -8.92 2.84
CA ASP A 116 -9.84 -7.88 2.11
C ASP A 116 -8.81 -8.49 1.14
N CYS A 117 -8.23 -9.65 1.48
CA CYS A 117 -7.32 -10.39 0.60
C CYS A 117 -7.97 -10.79 -0.72
N SER A 118 -9.22 -11.22 -0.72
CA SER A 118 -9.94 -11.57 -1.96
C SER A 118 -10.06 -10.34 -2.89
N GLY A 119 -10.41 -9.18 -2.32
CA GLY A 119 -10.48 -7.91 -3.06
C GLY A 119 -9.12 -7.43 -3.57
N ALA A 120 -8.10 -7.42 -2.70
CA ALA A 120 -6.73 -7.07 -3.08
C ALA A 120 -6.18 -8.00 -4.17
N SER A 121 -6.49 -9.29 -4.10
CA SER A 121 -6.04 -10.28 -5.09
C SER A 121 -6.68 -10.07 -6.46
N ALA A 122 -7.92 -9.58 -6.51
CA ALA A 122 -8.61 -9.21 -7.74
C ALA A 122 -8.11 -7.87 -8.30
N ALA A 123 -7.79 -6.91 -7.42
CA ALA A 123 -7.25 -5.60 -7.78
C ALA A 123 -5.73 -5.60 -8.07
N ALA A 124 -5.03 -6.71 -7.77
CA ALA A 124 -3.59 -6.82 -7.96
C ALA A 124 -3.21 -6.75 -9.45
N SER A 125 -2.16 -5.98 -9.77
CA SER A 125 -1.68 -5.81 -11.14
C SER A 125 -0.95 -7.04 -11.72
N SER A 126 -0.63 -8.03 -10.88
CA SER A 126 0.12 -9.23 -11.28
C SER A 126 -0.49 -10.50 -10.66
N PRO A 127 -0.68 -11.57 -11.46
CA PRO A 127 -1.08 -12.88 -10.96
C PRO A 127 -0.11 -13.44 -9.90
N GLU A 128 1.18 -13.11 -9.99
CA GLU A 128 2.20 -13.57 -9.03
C GLU A 128 1.99 -12.92 -7.66
N VAL A 129 1.71 -11.61 -7.62
CA VAL A 129 1.40 -10.90 -6.38
C VAL A 129 0.10 -11.44 -5.78
N SER A 130 -0.92 -11.63 -6.61
CA SER A 130 -2.22 -12.21 -6.24
C SER A 130 -2.05 -13.61 -5.61
N SER A 131 -1.23 -14.48 -6.22
CA SER A 131 -0.92 -15.81 -5.70
C SER A 131 -0.12 -15.77 -4.40
N ARG A 132 0.94 -14.96 -4.33
CA ARG A 132 1.74 -14.79 -3.11
C ARG A 132 0.91 -14.27 -1.95
N LEU A 133 0.01 -13.32 -2.20
CA LEU A 133 -0.86 -12.75 -1.18
C LEU A 133 -1.84 -13.81 -0.64
N ARG A 134 -2.51 -14.55 -1.52
CA ARG A 134 -3.43 -15.63 -1.12
C ARG A 134 -2.72 -16.70 -0.29
N ASN A 135 -1.58 -17.19 -0.76
CA ASN A 135 -0.80 -18.21 -0.03
C ASN A 135 -0.35 -17.70 1.34
N GLY A 136 0.17 -16.46 1.41
CA GLY A 136 0.60 -15.86 2.67
C GLY A 136 -0.55 -15.71 3.67
N VAL A 137 -1.74 -15.29 3.22
CA VAL A 137 -2.93 -15.18 4.10
C VAL A 137 -3.47 -16.56 4.48
N GLN A 138 -3.33 -17.58 3.63
CA GLN A 138 -3.71 -18.96 3.96
C GLN A 138 -2.78 -19.56 5.03
N ASP A 139 -1.46 -19.36 4.90
CA ASP A 139 -0.49 -19.82 5.90
C ASP A 139 -0.61 -19.04 7.21
N LEU A 140 -0.91 -17.74 7.16
CA LEU A 140 -1.28 -16.97 8.35
C LEU A 140 -2.57 -17.50 9.00
N GLY A 141 -3.55 -17.94 8.22
CA GLY A 141 -4.78 -18.55 8.74
C GLY A 141 -4.53 -19.83 9.52
N ARG A 142 -3.64 -20.69 9.01
CA ARG A 142 -3.17 -21.89 9.72
C ARG A 142 -2.51 -21.51 11.05
N ALA A 143 -1.58 -20.54 11.03
CA ALA A 143 -0.91 -20.07 12.24
C ALA A 143 -1.88 -19.45 13.26
N CYS A 144 -2.90 -18.69 12.81
CA CYS A 144 -3.98 -18.18 13.66
C CYS A 144 -4.80 -19.32 14.27
N GLY A 145 -5.12 -20.37 13.51
CA GLY A 145 -5.80 -21.55 14.02
C GLY A 145 -4.98 -22.29 15.08
N ASP A 146 -3.67 -22.39 14.89
CA ASP A 146 -2.75 -23.06 15.81
C ASP A 146 -2.63 -22.29 17.13
N ILE A 147 -2.41 -20.97 17.12
CA ILE A 147 -2.33 -20.17 18.36
C ILE A 147 -3.66 -20.18 19.13
N VAL A 148 -4.80 -20.14 18.45
CA VAL A 148 -6.13 -20.24 19.08
C VAL A 148 -6.31 -21.60 19.74
N ARG A 149 -5.85 -22.69 19.11
CA ARG A 149 -5.87 -24.03 19.70
C ARG A 149 -4.97 -24.15 20.93
N SER A 150 -3.73 -23.69 20.83
CA SER A 150 -2.77 -23.69 21.95
C SER A 150 -3.28 -22.83 23.12
N ALA A 151 -3.97 -21.72 22.83
CA ALA A 151 -4.58 -20.85 23.84
C ALA A 151 -5.73 -21.54 24.59
N GLY A 152 -6.62 -22.23 23.86
CA GLY A 152 -7.68 -23.03 24.48
C GLY A 152 -7.11 -24.14 25.37
N ALA A 153 -6.07 -24.84 24.92
CA ALA A 153 -5.38 -25.84 25.73
C ALA A 153 -4.73 -25.23 27.00
N CYS A 154 -4.10 -24.06 26.87
CA CYS A 154 -3.52 -23.34 28.00
C CYS A 154 -4.59 -22.86 29.01
N GLN A 155 -5.82 -22.54 28.55
CA GLN A 155 -6.94 -22.21 29.43
C GLN A 155 -7.48 -23.42 30.20
N LEU A 156 -7.49 -24.59 29.57
CA LEU A 156 -7.92 -25.84 30.21
C LEU A 156 -6.89 -26.36 31.23
N SER A 157 -5.62 -26.01 31.06
CA SER A 157 -4.51 -26.41 31.93
C SER A 157 -3.70 -25.20 32.43
N PRO A 158 -4.26 -24.32 33.29
CA PRO A 158 -3.55 -23.15 33.78
C PRO A 158 -2.28 -23.52 34.55
N GLY A 159 -1.14 -22.90 34.18
CA GLY A 159 0.15 -23.14 34.81
C GLY A 159 0.96 -24.30 34.21
N ASP A 160 0.43 -24.99 33.19
CA ASP A 160 1.21 -25.96 32.42
C ASP A 160 2.26 -25.25 31.55
N ALA A 161 3.53 -25.44 31.89
CA ALA A 161 4.66 -24.86 31.18
C ALA A 161 4.73 -25.31 29.71
N TYR A 162 4.24 -26.51 29.37
CA TYR A 162 4.21 -26.99 28.00
C TYR A 162 3.19 -26.21 27.17
N ALA A 163 1.95 -26.10 27.64
CA ALA A 163 0.90 -25.33 26.98
C ALA A 163 1.27 -23.84 26.82
N GLN A 164 1.90 -23.24 27.84
CA GLN A 164 2.39 -21.86 27.77
C GLN A 164 3.48 -21.67 26.71
N ARG A 165 4.40 -22.64 26.62
CA ARG A 165 5.47 -22.63 25.61
C ARG A 165 4.89 -22.77 24.20
N GLU A 166 3.88 -23.64 24.04
CA GLU A 166 3.19 -23.83 22.75
C GLU A 166 2.54 -22.53 22.26
N VAL A 167 1.84 -21.79 23.14
CA VAL A 167 1.29 -20.46 22.80
C VAL A 167 2.40 -19.50 22.35
N SER A 168 3.55 -19.51 23.02
CA SER A 168 4.68 -18.66 22.66
C SER A 168 5.31 -19.03 21.30
N GLU A 169 5.44 -20.32 21.01
CA GLU A 169 5.95 -20.82 19.73
C GLU A 169 4.97 -20.49 18.59
N SER A 170 3.68 -20.75 18.77
CA SER A 170 2.63 -20.37 17.81
C SER A 170 2.58 -18.85 17.58
N GLY A 171 2.77 -18.03 18.61
CA GLY A 171 2.85 -16.57 18.47
C GLY A 171 4.02 -16.08 17.60
N LYS A 172 5.17 -16.75 17.67
CA LYS A 172 6.32 -16.46 16.78
C LYS A 172 6.00 -16.79 15.33
N VAL A 173 5.36 -17.95 15.09
CA VAL A 173 4.95 -18.36 13.74
C VAL A 173 3.94 -17.37 13.15
N VAL A 174 2.95 -16.92 13.94
CA VAL A 174 2.01 -15.86 13.50
C VAL A 174 2.77 -14.60 13.08
N THR A 175 3.75 -14.15 13.86
CA THR A 175 4.55 -12.95 13.56
C THR A 175 5.36 -13.10 12.26
N GLU A 176 5.93 -14.29 12.02
CA GLU A 176 6.63 -14.61 10.77
C GLU A 176 5.67 -14.56 9.57
N ARG A 177 4.50 -15.21 9.67
CA ARG A 177 3.49 -15.21 8.58
C ARG A 177 2.90 -13.83 8.32
N VAL A 178 2.70 -13.01 9.36
CA VAL A 178 2.33 -11.59 9.18
C VAL A 178 3.39 -10.85 8.37
N SER A 179 4.67 -11.10 8.63
CA SER A 179 5.77 -10.45 7.90
C SER A 179 5.77 -10.83 6.41
N GLU A 180 5.47 -12.09 6.09
CA GLU A 180 5.32 -12.57 4.71
C GLU A 180 4.14 -11.88 4.00
N VAL A 181 2.99 -11.76 4.66
CA VAL A 181 1.80 -11.05 4.12
C VAL A 181 2.13 -9.58 3.85
N LEU A 182 2.79 -8.89 4.80
CA LEU A 182 3.18 -7.50 4.63
C LEU A 182 4.16 -7.32 3.46
N SER A 183 5.09 -8.24 3.27
CA SER A 183 6.03 -8.25 2.14
C SER A 183 5.30 -8.44 0.80
N ALA A 184 4.36 -9.38 0.73
CA ALA A 184 3.55 -9.60 -0.47
C ALA A 184 2.70 -8.37 -0.83
N LEU A 185 2.10 -7.72 0.16
CA LEU A 185 1.35 -6.47 -0.01
C LEU A 185 2.23 -5.34 -0.54
N GLN A 186 3.44 -5.17 0.00
CA GLN A 186 4.38 -4.14 -0.46
C GLN A 186 4.83 -4.37 -1.91
N ALA A 187 5.07 -5.64 -2.28
CA ALA A 187 5.43 -5.98 -3.66
C ALA A 187 4.34 -5.57 -4.68
N GLY A 188 3.07 -5.58 -4.27
CA GLY A 188 1.94 -5.19 -5.12
C GLY A 188 1.79 -3.69 -5.36
N SER A 189 2.42 -2.83 -4.57
CA SER A 189 2.34 -1.37 -4.72
C SER A 189 3.70 -0.68 -4.83
N ARG A 190 4.80 -1.43 -4.97
CA ARG A 190 6.16 -0.87 -4.95
C ARG A 190 6.38 0.20 -6.02
N GLY A 191 5.90 -0.03 -7.23
CA GLY A 191 6.02 0.92 -8.35
C GLY A 191 5.15 2.15 -8.16
N THR A 192 3.89 1.97 -7.79
CA THR A 192 2.98 3.10 -7.52
C THR A 192 3.46 3.96 -6.34
N GLN A 193 4.04 3.35 -5.30
CA GLN A 193 4.65 4.08 -4.19
C GLN A 193 5.91 4.85 -4.62
N ALA A 194 6.75 4.26 -5.48
CA ALA A 194 7.89 4.96 -6.06
C ALA A 194 7.43 6.17 -6.88
N CYS A 195 6.34 6.08 -7.63
CA CYS A 195 5.76 7.23 -8.34
C CYS A 195 5.26 8.32 -7.38
N ILE A 196 4.64 7.97 -6.25
CA ILE A 196 4.21 8.96 -5.23
C ILE A 196 5.41 9.72 -4.67
N ASN A 197 6.46 8.99 -4.28
CA ASN A 197 7.69 9.59 -3.76
C ASN A 197 8.36 10.46 -4.85
N ALA A 198 8.41 9.97 -6.09
CA ALA A 198 8.96 10.67 -7.23
C ALA A 198 8.25 12.02 -7.48
N ALA A 199 6.92 12.03 -7.49
CA ALA A 199 6.14 13.26 -7.63
C ALA A 199 6.42 14.28 -6.50
N SER A 200 6.59 13.81 -5.26
CA SER A 200 6.98 14.66 -4.13
C SER A 200 8.36 15.26 -4.32
N THR A 201 9.34 14.48 -4.79
CA THR A 201 10.69 14.97 -5.08
C THR A 201 10.67 16.01 -6.20
N VAL A 202 9.95 15.75 -7.28
CA VAL A 202 9.78 16.68 -8.41
C VAL A 202 9.16 18.00 -7.94
N SER A 203 8.16 17.96 -7.06
CA SER A 203 7.57 19.16 -6.46
C SER A 203 8.59 19.97 -5.65
N GLY A 204 9.48 19.28 -4.92
CA GLY A 204 10.60 19.93 -4.22
C GLY A 204 11.58 20.61 -5.18
N ILE A 205 11.91 19.96 -6.31
CA ILE A 205 12.77 20.55 -7.36
C ILE A 205 12.12 21.81 -7.94
N ILE A 206 10.82 21.78 -8.21
CA ILE A 206 10.10 22.96 -8.72
C ILE A 206 10.22 24.14 -7.74
N GLY A 207 10.06 23.89 -6.43
CA GLY A 207 10.25 24.93 -5.41
C GLY A 207 11.68 25.49 -5.32
N ASP A 208 12.69 24.64 -5.51
CA ASP A 208 14.09 25.07 -5.60
C ASP A 208 14.37 25.89 -6.87
N LEU A 209 13.79 25.51 -8.01
CA LEU A 209 13.85 26.26 -9.26
C LEU A 209 13.15 27.62 -9.12
N ASP A 210 11.99 27.69 -8.47
CA ASP A 210 11.30 28.95 -8.17
C ASP A 210 12.15 29.90 -7.32
N THR A 211 12.85 29.36 -6.33
CA THR A 211 13.81 30.12 -5.51
C THR A 211 14.98 30.63 -6.38
N THR A 212 15.48 29.80 -7.29
CA THR A 212 16.56 30.18 -8.21
C THR A 212 16.10 31.26 -9.21
N ILE A 213 14.87 31.17 -9.71
CA ILE A 213 14.25 32.19 -10.57
C ILE A 213 14.15 33.52 -9.82
N MET A 214 13.80 33.51 -8.52
CA MET A 214 13.78 34.71 -7.69
C MET A 214 15.17 35.35 -7.58
N PHE A 215 16.23 34.57 -7.36
CA PHE A 215 17.60 35.09 -7.35
C PHE A 215 18.04 35.66 -8.70
N ALA A 216 17.70 35.00 -9.81
CA ALA A 216 18.00 35.51 -11.14
C ALA A 216 17.27 36.83 -11.41
N THR A 217 15.98 36.90 -11.06
CA THR A 217 15.15 38.11 -11.24
C THR A 217 15.65 39.28 -10.39
N ALA A 218 16.16 39.00 -9.19
CA ALA A 218 16.77 40.00 -8.31
C ALA A 218 18.18 40.42 -8.75
N GLY A 219 18.76 39.78 -9.78
CA GLY A 219 20.13 40.02 -10.23
C GLY A 219 21.18 39.53 -9.22
N THR A 220 20.83 38.56 -8.37
CA THR A 220 21.71 38.01 -7.33
C THR A 220 22.16 36.57 -7.60
N LEU A 221 21.80 36.00 -8.75
CA LEU A 221 22.26 34.69 -9.18
C LEU A 221 23.65 34.77 -9.82
N HIS A 222 24.67 34.44 -9.04
CA HIS A 222 26.07 34.48 -9.45
C HIS A 222 26.60 33.07 -9.75
N ALA A 223 27.53 32.96 -10.70
CA ALA A 223 28.28 31.73 -10.92
C ALA A 223 29.10 31.37 -9.67
N GLU A 224 29.20 30.08 -9.35
CA GLU A 224 30.04 29.61 -8.24
C GLU A 224 31.52 29.76 -8.56
N ASN A 225 31.92 29.59 -9.83
CA ASN A 225 33.27 29.85 -10.31
C ASN A 225 33.25 30.97 -11.35
N GLU A 226 34.07 32.00 -11.16
CA GLU A 226 34.15 33.16 -12.06
C GLU A 226 34.64 32.84 -13.48
N GLY A 227 35.24 31.65 -13.69
CA GLY A 227 35.72 31.19 -14.99
C GLY A 227 34.74 30.31 -15.77
N ASP A 228 33.64 29.87 -15.17
CA ASP A 228 32.68 28.97 -15.83
C ASP A 228 31.89 29.74 -16.88
N THR A 229 31.78 29.16 -18.07
CA THR A 229 30.98 29.70 -19.16
C THR A 229 29.80 28.79 -19.47
N PHE A 230 28.75 29.34 -20.06
CA PHE A 230 27.60 28.53 -20.48
C PHE A 230 27.98 27.38 -21.44
N ALA A 231 29.04 27.55 -22.23
CA ALA A 231 29.52 26.51 -23.14
C ALA A 231 29.97 25.24 -22.38
N ASP A 232 30.53 25.40 -21.18
CA ASP A 232 31.00 24.30 -20.32
C ASP A 232 29.84 23.46 -19.78
N HIS A 233 28.67 24.09 -19.56
CA HIS A 233 27.47 23.41 -19.05
C HIS A 233 26.56 22.89 -20.16
N ARG A 234 26.59 23.49 -21.36
CA ARG A 234 25.67 23.18 -22.47
C ARG A 234 25.68 21.69 -22.86
N GLU A 235 26.85 21.07 -22.94
CA GLU A 235 26.95 19.66 -23.31
C GLU A 235 26.31 18.75 -22.26
N ASN A 236 26.53 19.05 -20.98
CA ASN A 236 25.95 18.31 -19.87
C ASN A 236 24.43 18.48 -19.83
N ILE A 237 23.90 19.69 -20.05
CA ILE A 237 22.45 19.93 -20.16
C ILE A 237 21.85 19.05 -21.27
N LEU A 238 22.44 19.07 -22.47
CA LEU A 238 21.94 18.28 -23.61
C LEU A 238 22.02 16.77 -23.36
N LYS A 239 23.10 16.30 -22.72
CA LYS A 239 23.29 14.90 -22.39
C LYS A 239 22.24 14.42 -21.39
N THR A 240 22.02 15.17 -20.32
CA THR A 240 21.03 14.82 -19.28
C THR A 240 19.61 14.93 -19.82
N ALA A 241 19.30 15.93 -20.65
CA ALA A 241 18.00 16.04 -21.31
C ALA A 241 17.69 14.83 -22.21
N LYS A 242 18.69 14.33 -22.96
CA LYS A 242 18.53 13.10 -23.76
C LYS A 242 18.29 11.87 -22.90
N ALA A 243 19.01 11.75 -21.77
CA ALA A 243 18.76 10.67 -20.82
C ALA A 243 17.32 10.72 -20.29
N LEU A 244 16.83 11.92 -19.96
CA LEU A 244 15.46 12.08 -19.45
C LEU A 244 14.41 11.66 -20.47
N VAL A 245 14.63 11.92 -21.77
CA VAL A 245 13.73 11.44 -22.84
C VAL A 245 13.66 9.91 -22.86
N GLU A 246 14.77 9.21 -22.65
CA GLU A 246 14.74 7.76 -22.54
C GLU A 246 14.04 7.29 -21.26
N ASP A 247 14.28 7.95 -20.13
CA ASP A 247 13.59 7.63 -18.87
C ASP A 247 12.07 7.81 -19.00
N THR A 248 11.63 8.86 -19.69
CA THR A 248 10.21 9.14 -20.02
C THR A 248 9.57 7.94 -20.74
N LYS A 249 10.28 7.34 -21.71
CA LYS A 249 9.80 6.13 -22.42
C LYS A 249 9.75 4.92 -21.49
N THR A 250 10.74 4.76 -20.61
CA THR A 250 10.74 3.66 -19.64
C THR A 250 9.64 3.79 -18.60
N LEU A 251 9.25 5.01 -18.20
CA LEU A 251 8.11 5.28 -17.34
C LEU A 251 6.79 4.83 -17.99
N VAL A 252 6.57 5.23 -19.25
CA VAL A 252 5.37 4.84 -20.02
C VAL A 252 5.29 3.32 -20.18
N ALA A 253 6.41 2.67 -20.52
CA ALA A 253 6.47 1.22 -20.59
C ALA A 253 6.25 0.58 -19.21
N GLY A 254 6.78 1.20 -18.16
CA GLY A 254 6.65 0.79 -16.76
C GLY A 254 5.20 0.63 -16.29
N ALA A 255 4.28 1.48 -16.76
CA ALA A 255 2.86 1.40 -16.41
C ALA A 255 2.21 0.05 -16.81
N ALA A 256 2.64 -0.54 -17.92
CA ALA A 256 2.17 -1.82 -18.43
C ALA A 256 3.02 -3.02 -17.97
N SER A 257 4.08 -2.76 -17.22
CA SER A 257 5.10 -3.72 -16.78
C SER A 257 4.87 -4.15 -15.31
N SER A 258 5.88 -4.73 -14.66
CA SER A 258 5.83 -5.07 -13.25
C SER A 258 6.03 -3.86 -12.33
N GLN A 259 5.53 -3.94 -11.10
CA GLN A 259 5.73 -2.92 -10.05
C GLN A 259 7.22 -2.65 -9.78
N GLU A 260 8.08 -3.67 -9.89
CA GLU A 260 9.54 -3.50 -9.76
C GLU A 260 10.12 -2.66 -10.89
N GLN A 261 9.77 -2.97 -12.13
CA GLN A 261 10.25 -2.20 -13.29
C GLN A 261 9.75 -0.76 -13.25
N LEU A 262 8.49 -0.56 -12.86
CA LEU A 262 7.93 0.77 -12.67
C LEU A 262 8.68 1.54 -11.57
N ALA A 263 9.02 0.89 -10.45
CA ALA A 263 9.76 1.54 -9.38
C ALA A 263 11.14 2.02 -9.83
N VAL A 264 11.87 1.20 -10.59
CA VAL A 264 13.18 1.56 -11.15
C VAL A 264 13.04 2.70 -12.17
N ALA A 265 12.05 2.62 -13.06
CA ALA A 265 11.82 3.69 -14.06
C ALA A 265 11.52 5.04 -13.40
N ALA A 266 10.68 5.05 -12.35
CA ALA A 266 10.39 6.27 -11.59
C ALA A 266 11.63 6.83 -10.87
N GLN A 267 12.45 5.96 -10.26
CA GLN A 267 13.68 6.38 -9.59
C GLN A 267 14.71 6.95 -10.57
N ASN A 268 14.89 6.32 -11.73
CA ASN A 268 15.80 6.80 -12.77
C ASN A 268 15.38 8.18 -13.28
N ALA A 269 14.09 8.34 -13.62
CA ALA A 269 13.56 9.62 -14.06
C ALA A 269 13.79 10.75 -13.03
N VAL A 270 13.59 10.45 -11.74
CA VAL A 270 13.86 11.40 -10.64
C VAL A 270 15.34 11.75 -10.56
N SER A 271 16.23 10.76 -10.61
CA SER A 271 17.67 11.00 -10.57
C SER A 271 18.10 11.91 -11.72
N THR A 272 17.57 11.67 -12.92
CA THR A 272 17.91 12.45 -14.11
C THR A 272 17.36 13.88 -14.06
N ILE A 273 16.14 14.11 -13.58
CA ILE A 273 15.60 15.47 -13.45
C ILE A 273 16.28 16.29 -12.36
N VAL A 274 16.71 15.65 -11.25
CA VAL A 274 17.55 16.31 -10.22
C VAL A 274 18.84 16.79 -10.87
N GLN A 275 19.54 15.90 -11.58
CA GLN A 275 20.77 16.25 -12.27
C GLN A 275 20.55 17.33 -13.34
N LEU A 276 19.45 17.25 -14.10
CA LEU A 276 19.12 18.24 -15.13
C LEU A 276 18.89 19.63 -14.52
N ALA A 277 18.11 19.70 -13.44
CA ALA A 277 17.87 20.94 -12.71
C ALA A 277 19.19 21.55 -12.23
N GLU A 278 20.08 20.77 -11.62
CA GLU A 278 21.39 21.25 -11.17
C GLU A 278 22.26 21.80 -12.32
N VAL A 279 22.46 21.03 -13.40
CA VAL A 279 23.31 21.50 -14.51
C VAL A 279 22.72 22.71 -15.23
N VAL A 280 21.40 22.85 -15.24
CA VAL A 280 20.72 24.04 -15.76
C VAL A 280 20.92 25.24 -14.83
N LYS A 281 20.86 25.07 -13.50
CA LYS A 281 21.15 26.14 -12.54
C LYS A 281 22.57 26.67 -12.71
N TYR A 282 23.57 25.80 -12.82
CA TYR A 282 24.96 26.21 -13.08
C TYR A 282 25.11 26.88 -14.45
N GLY A 283 24.45 26.33 -15.48
CA GLY A 283 24.39 26.95 -16.80
C GLY A 283 23.76 28.35 -16.78
N ALA A 284 22.68 28.55 -16.03
CA ALA A 284 22.06 29.87 -15.86
C ALA A 284 23.00 30.82 -15.13
N ALA A 285 23.58 30.40 -14.01
CA ALA A 285 24.48 31.23 -13.21
C ALA A 285 25.71 31.72 -14.01
N SER A 286 26.29 30.87 -14.86
CA SER A 286 27.44 31.21 -15.73
C SER A 286 27.15 32.23 -16.84
N LEU A 287 25.88 32.57 -17.10
CA LEU A 287 25.53 33.67 -18.02
C LEU A 287 25.81 35.06 -17.41
N GLY A 288 26.01 35.13 -16.08
CA GLY A 288 26.24 36.36 -15.33
C GLY A 288 24.96 37.16 -15.05
N THR A 289 24.99 37.94 -13.97
CA THR A 289 23.84 38.73 -13.48
C THR A 289 23.43 39.84 -14.45
N GLN A 290 24.32 40.26 -15.35
CA GLN A 290 24.02 41.18 -16.45
C GLN A 290 23.05 40.60 -17.49
N ASN A 291 22.89 39.27 -17.52
CA ASN A 291 22.00 38.56 -18.44
C ASN A 291 20.83 37.88 -17.70
N ALA A 292 20.30 38.52 -16.66
CA ALA A 292 19.23 37.98 -15.81
C ALA A 292 18.02 37.41 -16.60
N GLU A 293 17.60 38.08 -17.69
CA GLU A 293 16.50 37.61 -18.53
C GLU A 293 16.79 36.23 -19.16
N ALA A 294 18.02 36.01 -19.62
CA ALA A 294 18.45 34.72 -20.17
C ALA A 294 18.58 33.64 -19.09
N GLN A 295 19.02 34.01 -17.88
CA GLN A 295 19.05 33.10 -16.72
C GLN A 295 17.64 32.63 -16.37
N VAL A 296 16.70 33.57 -16.23
CA VAL A 296 15.30 33.29 -15.92
C VAL A 296 14.66 32.43 -17.01
N MET A 297 14.91 32.72 -18.29
CA MET A 297 14.41 31.92 -19.41
C MET A 297 14.88 30.46 -19.33
N LEU A 298 16.17 30.24 -19.06
CA LEU A 298 16.74 28.90 -18.99
C LEU A 298 16.19 28.10 -17.78
N ILE A 299 16.06 28.74 -16.62
CA ILE A 299 15.54 28.08 -15.41
C ILE A 299 14.04 27.77 -15.56
N ASN A 300 13.25 28.67 -16.18
CA ASN A 300 11.85 28.37 -16.48
C ASN A 300 11.71 27.20 -17.45
N ALA A 301 12.58 27.07 -18.45
CA ALA A 301 12.53 25.94 -19.37
C ALA A 301 12.70 24.58 -18.66
N VAL A 302 13.62 24.46 -17.69
CA VAL A 302 13.75 23.21 -16.90
C VAL A 302 12.63 23.04 -15.89
N LYS A 303 12.06 24.13 -15.36
CA LYS A 303 10.87 24.08 -14.50
C LYS A 303 9.67 23.50 -15.25
N ASP A 304 9.44 23.93 -16.49
CA ASP A 304 8.35 23.40 -17.34
C ASP A 304 8.55 21.90 -17.61
N VAL A 305 9.80 21.48 -17.86
CA VAL A 305 10.16 20.05 -18.01
C VAL A 305 9.91 19.27 -16.71
N ALA A 306 10.28 19.82 -15.55
CA ALA A 306 10.01 19.19 -14.26
C ALA A 306 8.51 19.05 -13.99
N SER A 307 7.72 20.09 -14.31
CA SER A 307 6.25 20.06 -14.20
C SER A 307 5.65 18.96 -15.08
N ALA A 308 6.02 18.92 -16.37
CA ALA A 308 5.55 17.92 -17.31
C ALA A 308 5.94 16.48 -16.88
N LEU A 309 7.15 16.30 -16.35
CA LEU A 309 7.57 15.01 -15.78
C LEU A 309 6.72 14.64 -14.55
N GLY A 310 6.40 15.60 -13.69
CA GLY A 310 5.49 15.41 -12.55
C GLY A 310 4.12 14.92 -13.01
N ASP A 311 3.54 15.55 -14.03
CA ASP A 311 2.25 15.14 -14.62
C ASP A 311 2.32 13.73 -15.23
N LEU A 312 3.42 13.43 -15.93
CA LEU A 312 3.65 12.11 -16.50
C LEU A 312 3.74 11.03 -15.41
N ILE A 313 4.43 11.29 -14.30
CA ILE A 313 4.52 10.36 -13.16
C ILE A 313 3.13 10.10 -12.57
N HIS A 314 2.28 11.13 -12.44
CA HIS A 314 0.90 10.96 -11.99
C HIS A 314 0.06 10.14 -12.98
N ALA A 315 0.18 10.41 -14.27
CA ALA A 315 -0.50 9.64 -15.31
C ALA A 315 -0.03 8.17 -15.30
N THR A 316 1.28 7.93 -15.11
CA THR A 316 1.89 6.59 -15.02
C THR A 316 1.33 5.83 -13.82
N LYS A 317 1.26 6.46 -12.64
CA LYS A 317 0.64 5.89 -11.45
C LYS A 317 -0.82 5.52 -11.70
N ALA A 318 -1.60 6.42 -12.30
CA ALA A 318 -3.02 6.21 -12.55
C ALA A 318 -3.31 5.09 -13.57
N ALA A 319 -2.37 4.84 -14.48
CA ALA A 319 -2.42 3.81 -15.51
C ALA A 319 -1.81 2.46 -15.06
N SER A 320 -0.98 2.46 -14.02
CA SER A 320 -0.26 1.28 -13.54
C SER A 320 -1.20 0.10 -13.24
N GLY A 321 -0.92 -1.04 -13.87
CA GLY A 321 -1.66 -2.28 -13.64
C GLY A 321 -3.05 -2.34 -14.30
N LYS A 322 -3.42 -1.34 -15.10
CA LYS A 322 -4.68 -1.33 -15.84
C LYS A 322 -4.54 -1.94 -17.24
N PRO A 323 -5.64 -2.41 -17.85
CA PRO A 323 -5.63 -2.91 -19.22
C PRO A 323 -5.16 -1.84 -20.22
N ILE A 324 -4.53 -2.27 -21.32
CA ILE A 324 -4.04 -1.37 -22.39
C ILE A 324 -5.13 -0.47 -22.98
N ASN A 325 -6.39 -0.90 -22.95
CA ASN A 325 -7.53 -0.17 -23.48
C ASN A 325 -8.16 0.81 -22.46
N ASP A 326 -7.64 0.89 -21.25
CA ASP A 326 -8.15 1.81 -20.23
C ASP A 326 -7.90 3.29 -20.65
N PRO A 327 -8.85 4.21 -20.44
CA PRO A 327 -8.66 5.63 -20.76
C PRO A 327 -7.41 6.26 -20.14
N SER A 328 -6.99 5.80 -18.95
CA SER A 328 -5.76 6.30 -18.30
C SER A 328 -4.49 5.95 -19.07
N MET A 329 -4.47 4.85 -19.84
CA MET A 329 -3.36 4.51 -20.73
C MET A 329 -3.28 5.45 -21.94
N ALA A 330 -4.41 5.98 -22.41
CA ALA A 330 -4.43 7.01 -23.45
C ALA A 330 -3.90 8.33 -22.91
N HIS A 331 -4.38 8.76 -21.73
CA HIS A 331 -3.89 9.95 -21.05
C HIS A 331 -2.38 9.89 -20.76
N LEU A 332 -1.86 8.72 -20.34
CA LEU A 332 -0.43 8.50 -20.17
C LEU A 332 0.36 8.74 -21.46
N LYS A 333 -0.12 8.20 -22.58
CA LYS A 333 0.55 8.38 -23.88
C LYS A 333 0.52 9.83 -24.36
N ASP A 334 -0.55 10.56 -24.08
CA ASP A 334 -0.66 11.97 -24.44
C ASP A 334 0.17 12.86 -23.53
N SER A 335 0.25 12.55 -22.22
CA SER A 335 1.14 13.23 -21.28
C SER A 335 2.63 13.04 -21.58
N ALA A 336 2.99 11.96 -22.29
CA ALA A 336 4.38 11.68 -22.68
C ALA A 336 4.80 12.34 -24.01
N LYS A 337 3.85 12.84 -24.80
CA LYS A 337 4.12 13.54 -26.07
C LYS A 337 4.40 15.01 -25.82
#